data_AF-A0A916JED3-F1
#
_entry.id   AF-A0A916JED3-F1
#
_cell.length_a   1.000
_cell.length_b   1.000
_cell.length_c   1.000
_cell.angle_alpha   90.00
_cell.angle_beta   90.00
_cell.angle_gamma   90.00
#
_symmetry.space_group_name_H-M   'P 1'
#
loop_
_entity.id
_entity.type
_entity.pdbx_description
1 polymer ?
#
loop_
_entity_poly.entity_id
_entity_poly.type
_entity_poly.pdbx_seq_one_letter_code
_entity_poly.pdbx_strand_id
1 'polypeptide(L)'
;MIISYRHKGLELYATKGDRSKLQQSHVTKIRLILTRLDAARSPEQMNQVGYAFHSLKGNLEGFYAVKVSGNWRIIFRFEGENAADVDYIDYH
;
A
#
# COMPACT_ATOMS: atom_id res chain seq x y z
N MET A 1 10.08 -4.19 -5.69
CA MET A 1 9.94 -5.19 -4.60
C MET A 1 9.51 -4.47 -3.34
N ILE A 2 8.64 -5.06 -2.52
CA ILE A 2 8.32 -4.54 -1.19
C ILE A 2 9.33 -5.09 -0.18
N ILE A 3 10.06 -4.20 0.50
CA ILE A 3 11.12 -4.57 1.45
C ILE A 3 10.69 -4.47 2.92
N SER A 4 9.66 -3.70 3.25
CA SER A 4 9.16 -3.59 4.62
C SER A 4 7.68 -3.21 4.71
N TYR A 5 7.05 -3.67 5.79
CA TYR A 5 5.65 -3.41 6.11
C TYR A 5 5.54 -2.84 7.52
N ARG A 6 4.74 -1.79 7.68
CA ARG A 6 4.28 -1.29 8.98
C ARG A 6 3.03 -2.05 9.44
N HIS A 7 2.12 -2.34 8.52
CA HIS A 7 0.89 -3.08 8.84
C HIS A 7 1.12 -4.60 8.88
N LYS A 8 1.01 -5.20 10.07
CA LYS A 8 1.20 -6.65 10.24
C LYS A 8 0.24 -7.53 9.46
N GLY A 9 -0.99 -7.06 9.20
CA GLY A 9 -1.93 -7.79 8.36
C GLY A 9 -1.53 -7.80 6.88
N LEU A 10 -0.87 -6.74 6.38
CA LEU A 10 -0.38 -6.72 5.00
C LEU A 10 0.82 -7.64 4.85
N GLU A 11 1.74 -7.60 5.82
CA GLU A 11 2.92 -8.46 5.87
C GLU A 11 2.53 -9.95 5.86
N LEU A 12 1.60 -10.35 6.74
CA LEU A 12 1.10 -11.73 6.80
C LEU A 12 0.39 -12.14 5.51
N TYR A 13 -0.39 -11.24 4.93
CA TYR A 13 -1.07 -11.52 3.69
C TYR A 13 -0.10 -11.70 2.51
N ALA A 14 0.90 -10.83 2.39
CA ALA A 14 1.90 -10.89 1.33
C ALA A 14 2.81 -12.13 1.44
N THR A 15 3.21 -12.50 2.66
CA THR A 15 4.19 -13.58 2.88
C THR A 15 3.58 -14.96 3.06
N LYS A 16 2.36 -15.04 3.61
CA LYS A 16 1.71 -16.32 3.98
C LYS A 16 0.31 -16.49 3.38
N GLY A 17 -0.21 -15.49 2.68
CA GLY A 17 -1.59 -15.50 2.19
C GLY A 17 -2.65 -15.35 3.29
N ASP A 18 -2.24 -15.02 4.52
CA ASP A 18 -3.16 -14.90 5.66
C ASP A 18 -3.93 -13.58 5.61
N ARG A 19 -5.24 -13.68 5.39
CA ARG A 19 -6.18 -12.56 5.29
C ARG A 19 -6.90 -12.23 6.60
N SER A 20 -6.64 -12.97 7.69
CA SER A 20 -7.39 -12.86 8.95
C SER A 20 -7.34 -11.48 9.60
N LYS A 21 -6.28 -10.71 9.34
CA LYS A 21 -6.06 -9.36 9.87
C LYS A 21 -6.39 -8.24 8.89
N LEU A 22 -7.11 -8.54 7.82
CA LEU A 22 -7.55 -7.58 6.82
C LEU A 22 -9.07 -7.49 6.80
N GLN A 23 -9.57 -6.36 6.32
CA GLN A 23 -11.01 -6.26 6.04
C GLN A 23 -11.35 -7.13 4.83
N GLN A 24 -12.26 -8.07 5.02
CA GLN A 24 -12.58 -9.09 4.02
C GLN A 24 -13.10 -8.50 2.71
N SER A 25 -13.87 -7.42 2.78
CA SER A 25 -14.34 -6.66 1.61
C SER A 25 -13.20 -6.02 0.80
N HIS A 26 -12.04 -5.78 1.42
CA HIS A 26 -10.91 -5.07 0.81
C HIS A 26 -9.83 -6.02 0.26
N VAL A 27 -9.82 -7.29 0.67
CA VAL A 27 -8.76 -8.27 0.35
C VAL A 27 -8.44 -8.31 -1.15
N THR A 28 -9.46 -8.35 -2.02
CA THR A 28 -9.24 -8.37 -3.48
C THR A 28 -8.50 -7.12 -3.97
N LYS A 29 -8.88 -5.93 -3.49
CA LYS A 29 -8.23 -4.67 -3.88
C LYS A 29 -6.84 -4.55 -3.28
N ILE A 30 -6.66 -4.97 -2.02
CA ILE A 30 -5.36 -5.01 -1.35
C ILE A 30 -4.40 -5.90 -2.15
N ARG A 31 -4.82 -7.10 -2.55
CA ARG A 31 -3.99 -7.99 -3.38
C ARG A 31 -3.50 -7.31 -4.65
N LEU A 32 -4.42 -6.68 -5.40
CA LEU A 32 -4.07 -5.96 -6.64
C LEU A 32 -3.04 -4.84 -6.40
N ILE A 33 -3.22 -4.07 -5.33
CA ILE A 33 -2.30 -3.00 -4.96
C ILE A 33 -0.93 -3.57 -4.58
N LEU A 34 -0.87 -4.58 -3.72
CA LEU A 34 0.39 -5.19 -3.29
C LEU A 34 1.15 -5.83 -4.45
N THR A 35 0.46 -6.57 -5.34
CA THR A 35 1.09 -7.16 -6.52
C THR A 35 1.70 -6.10 -7.44
N ARG A 36 0.99 -4.98 -7.65
CA ARG A 36 1.51 -3.89 -8.47
C ARG A 36 2.68 -3.17 -7.79
N LEU A 37 2.54 -2.89 -6.49
CA LEU A 37 3.56 -2.20 -5.71
C LEU A 37 4.85 -3.01 -5.61
N ASP A 38 4.74 -4.34 -5.54
CA ASP A 38 5.90 -5.23 -5.56
C ASP A 38 6.65 -5.21 -6.90
N ALA A 39 5.94 -5.09 -8.02
CA ALA A 39 6.53 -4.94 -9.36
C ALA A 39 7.03 -3.51 -9.66
N ALA A 40 6.59 -2.51 -8.89
CA ALA A 40 6.92 -1.12 -9.15
C ALA A 40 8.37 -0.78 -8.78
N ARG A 41 9.00 0.07 -9.60
CA ARG A 41 10.35 0.64 -9.37
C ARG A 41 10.33 2.12 -9.02
N SER A 42 9.17 2.76 -9.11
CA SER A 42 8.96 4.14 -8.68
C SER A 42 7.52 4.32 -8.22
N PRO A 43 7.23 5.31 -7.35
CA PRO A 43 5.89 5.55 -6.85
C PRO A 43 4.91 5.95 -7.96
N GLU A 44 5.34 6.65 -9.01
CA GLU A 44 4.50 7.09 -10.13
C GLU A 44 3.88 5.91 -10.89
N GLN A 45 4.51 4.73 -10.87
CA GLN A 45 3.95 3.52 -11.49
C GLN A 45 2.66 3.06 -10.81
N MET A 46 2.36 3.54 -9.59
CA MET A 46 1.11 3.33 -8.87
C MET A 46 -0.01 4.30 -9.26
N ASN A 47 0.26 5.29 -10.11
CA ASN A 47 -0.74 6.23 -10.61
C ASN A 47 -1.65 5.55 -11.64
N GLN A 48 -2.63 4.79 -11.15
CA GLN A 48 -3.60 4.05 -11.96
C GLN A 48 -5.01 4.60 -11.77
N VAL A 49 -5.85 4.39 -12.78
CA VAL A 49 -7.27 4.75 -12.70
C VAL A 49 -7.91 4.07 -11.48
N GLY A 50 -8.61 4.87 -10.67
CA GLY A 50 -9.26 4.39 -9.45
C GLY A 50 -8.32 4.11 -8.26
N TYR A 51 -7.01 4.38 -8.39
CA TYR A 51 -6.08 4.34 -7.25
C TYR A 51 -6.00 5.68 -6.52
N ALA A 52 -6.47 6.78 -7.14
CA ALA A 52 -6.41 8.12 -6.55
C ALA A 52 -5.01 8.41 -5.94
N PHE A 53 -3.97 8.10 -6.71
CA PHE A 53 -2.58 8.22 -6.28
C PHE A 53 -2.24 9.69 -5.98
N HIS A 54 -1.61 9.93 -4.82
CA HIS A 54 -1.13 11.25 -4.43
C HIS A 54 0.02 11.14 -3.43
N SER A 55 0.88 12.16 -3.40
CA SER A 55 1.90 12.32 -2.36
C SER A 55 1.29 12.84 -1.06
N LEU A 56 1.85 12.41 0.07
CA LEU A 56 1.50 12.88 1.40
C LEU A 56 2.40 14.04 1.84
N LYS A 57 2.01 14.72 2.91
CA LYS A 57 2.66 15.93 3.43
C LYS A 57 2.83 15.85 4.95
N GLY A 58 3.61 16.78 5.51
CA GLY A 58 3.84 16.87 6.96
C GLY A 58 4.66 15.70 7.47
N ASN A 59 4.21 15.04 8.54
CA ASN A 59 4.93 13.89 9.14
C ASN A 59 5.04 12.66 8.20
N LEU A 60 4.28 12.65 7.10
CA LEU A 60 4.33 11.63 6.06
C LEU A 60 4.89 12.18 4.75
N GLU A 61 5.65 13.28 4.79
CA GLU A 61 6.39 13.74 3.61
C GLU A 61 7.31 12.63 3.08
N GLY A 62 7.33 12.45 1.75
CA GLY A 62 8.01 11.34 1.09
C GLY A 62 7.20 10.04 1.01
N PHE A 63 6.03 9.97 1.63
CA PHE A 63 5.07 8.89 1.41
C PHE A 63 4.09 9.23 0.29
N TYR A 64 3.50 8.17 -0.26
CA TYR A 64 2.44 8.19 -1.25
C TYR A 64 1.29 7.33 -0.76
N ALA A 65 0.09 7.62 -1.26
CA ALA A 65 -1.11 6.88 -0.91
C ALA A 65 -1.88 6.44 -2.15
N VAL A 66 -2.47 5.26 -2.06
CA VAL A 66 -3.46 4.76 -3.01
C VAL A 66 -4.73 4.32 -2.29
N LYS A 67 -5.87 4.54 -2.93
CA LYS A 67 -7.21 4.22 -2.43
C LYS A 67 -7.47 2.72 -2.49
N VAL A 68 -7.83 2.17 -1.33
CA VAL A 68 -8.39 0.82 -1.21
C VAL A 68 -9.92 0.91 -1.35
N SER A 69 -10.59 1.57 -0.41
CA SER A 69 -12.05 1.68 -0.35
C SER A 69 -12.45 2.78 0.63
N GLY A 70 -13.46 3.60 0.31
CA GLY A 70 -13.87 4.71 1.18
C GLY A 70 -12.68 5.58 1.63
N ASN A 71 -12.46 5.65 2.94
CA ASN A 71 -11.36 6.38 3.59
C ASN A 71 -10.06 5.56 3.71
N TRP A 72 -10.10 4.26 3.45
CA TRP A 72 -8.95 3.36 3.59
C TRP A 72 -7.91 3.59 2.49
N ARG A 73 -6.65 3.70 2.90
CA ARG A 73 -5.49 3.84 2.02
C ARG A 73 -4.45 2.78 2.32
N ILE A 74 -3.74 2.37 1.28
CA ILE A 74 -2.40 1.83 1.45
C ILE A 74 -1.43 2.98 1.23
N ILE A 75 -0.57 3.22 2.20
CA ILE A 75 0.50 4.21 2.12
C ILE A 75 1.86 3.52 2.06
N PHE A 76 2.81 4.13 1.40
CA PHE A 76 4.16 3.57 1.20
C PHE A 76 5.14 4.69 0.84
N ARG A 77 6.43 4.43 1.02
CA ARG A 77 7.50 5.25 0.44
C ARG A 77 8.41 4.39 -0.42
N PHE A 78 9.32 5.03 -1.15
CA PHE A 78 10.34 4.32 -1.93
C PHE A 78 11.74 4.58 -1.35
N GLU A 79 12.53 3.52 -1.24
CA GLU A 79 13.96 3.54 -0.94
C GLU A 79 14.70 3.02 -2.18
N GLY A 80 15.21 3.94 -2.99
CA GLY A 80 15.68 3.62 -4.35
C GLY A 80 14.53 3.08 -5.20
N GLU A 81 14.69 1.87 -5.74
CA GLU A 81 13.67 1.20 -6.56
C GLU A 81 12.71 0.29 -5.76
N ASN A 82 12.80 0.31 -4.42
CA ASN A 82 12.03 -0.59 -3.56
C ASN A 82 10.96 0.14 -2.77
N ALA A 83 9.78 -0.47 -2.64
CA ALA A 83 8.71 0.02 -1.78
C ALA A 83 8.99 -0.37 -0.32
N ALA A 84 8.89 0.61 0.58
CA ALA A 84 9.16 0.45 2.01
C ALA A 84 8.06 1.06 2.86
N ASP A 85 8.02 0.66 4.13
CA ASP A 85 7.09 1.12 5.16
C ASP A 85 5.62 1.04 4.72
N VAL A 86 5.26 -0.05 4.03
CA VAL A 86 3.91 -0.23 3.50
C VAL A 86 2.91 -0.41 4.64
N ASP A 87 1.92 0.47 4.69
CA ASP A 87 0.92 0.52 5.76
C ASP A 87 -0.50 0.53 5.18
N TYR A 88 -1.48 0.19 6.02
CA TYR A 88 -2.90 0.14 5.68
C TYR A 88 -3.70 0.88 6.74
N ILE A 89 -4.16 2.08 6.40
CA ILE A 89 -4.70 3.04 7.36
C ILE A 89 -6.09 3.54 6.94
N ASP A 90 -6.90 3.87 7.95
CA ASP A 90 -8.09 4.70 7.77
C ASP A 90 -7.68 6.17 7.92
N TYR A 91 -8.26 7.05 7.12
CA TYR A 91 -8.01 8.50 7.17
C TYR A 91 -8.90 9.22 8.19
N HIS A 92 -9.81 8.52 8.87
CA HIS A 92 -10.60 9.04 9.98
C HIS A 92 -9.97 8.73 11.34
#